data_AF-A0A0K9Y0V7-F1
#
_entry.id   AF-A0A0K9Y0V7-F1
#
_cell.length_a   1.000
_cell.length_b   1.000
_cell.length_c   1.000
_cell.angle_alpha   90.00
_cell.angle_beta   90.00
_cell.angle_gamma   90.00
#
_symmetry.space_group_name_H-M   'P 1'
#
loop_
_entity.id
_entity.type
_entity.pdbx_description
1 polymer ?
#
loop_
_entity_poly.entity_id
_entity_poly.type
_entity_poly.pdbx_seq_one_letter_code
_entity_poly.pdbx_strand_id
1 'polypeptide(L)'
;MSENAIKSQSELYDFVEFHDLQNRHSQINFYAYVNIITAESEIKKEEMEVMIYKDVYNRRGKVTLIGNELNPYEFPEEFYPDYQSMKHVNNQYLEIIGNHEQNKKIGNYNVEIYPIRKLKD
;
A
#
# COMPACT_ATOMS: atom_id res chain seq x y z
N MET A 1 11.54 3.89 -18.81
CA MET A 1 10.53 3.46 -17.82
C MET A 1 10.89 2.07 -17.35
N SER A 2 10.79 1.75 -16.06
CA SER A 2 11.17 0.42 -15.56
C SER A 2 10.01 -0.57 -15.75
N GLU A 3 10.30 -1.80 -16.19
CA GLU A 3 9.32 -2.87 -16.29
C GLU A 3 8.69 -3.20 -14.93
N ASN A 4 9.47 -3.05 -13.85
CA ASN A 4 8.99 -3.25 -12.49
C ASN A 4 7.85 -2.29 -12.11
N ALA A 5 7.95 -1.01 -12.47
CA ALA A 5 6.91 -0.04 -12.16
C ALA A 5 5.59 -0.33 -12.88
N ILE A 6 5.67 -0.80 -14.13
CA ILE A 6 4.49 -1.23 -14.90
C ILE A 6 3.84 -2.44 -14.22
N LYS A 7 4.66 -3.42 -13.79
CA LYS A 7 4.16 -4.61 -13.11
C LYS A 7 3.51 -4.27 -11.77
N SER A 8 4.19 -3.51 -10.90
CA SER A 8 3.65 -3.06 -9.61
C SER A 8 2.30 -2.34 -9.77
N GLN A 9 2.18 -1.49 -10.78
CA GLN A 9 0.91 -0.80 -11.07
C GLN A 9 -0.19 -1.79 -11.46
N SER A 10 0.12 -2.75 -12.34
CA SER A 10 -0.84 -3.77 -12.75
C SER A 10 -1.33 -4.60 -11.56
N GLU A 11 -0.43 -4.98 -10.66
CA GLU A 11 -0.73 -5.77 -9.45
C GLU A 11 -1.60 -4.96 -8.47
N LEU A 12 -1.33 -3.66 -8.30
CA LEU A 12 -2.17 -2.76 -7.52
C LEU A 12 -3.59 -2.67 -8.10
N TYR A 13 -3.72 -2.62 -9.43
CA TYR A 13 -5.01 -2.51 -10.09
C TYR A 13 -5.81 -3.81 -10.01
N ASP A 14 -5.13 -4.94 -10.22
CA ASP A 14 -5.71 -6.27 -10.06
C ASP A 14 -6.23 -6.47 -8.63
N PHE A 15 -5.45 -6.09 -7.62
CA PHE A 15 -5.89 -6.10 -6.22
C PHE A 15 -7.19 -5.28 -6.02
N VAL A 16 -7.22 -4.05 -6.53
CA VAL A 16 -8.41 -3.19 -6.41
C VAL A 16 -9.63 -3.78 -7.12
N GLU A 17 -9.45 -4.39 -8.29
CA GLU A 17 -10.54 -4.95 -9.09
C GLU A 17 -11.04 -6.28 -8.53
N PHE A 18 -10.13 -7.17 -8.13
CA PHE A 18 -10.45 -8.48 -7.60
C PHE A 18 -11.28 -8.40 -6.32
N HIS A 19 -10.90 -7.49 -5.42
CA HIS A 19 -11.62 -7.28 -4.15
C HIS A 19 -12.82 -6.35 -4.28
N ASP A 20 -13.18 -5.98 -5.52
CA ASP A 20 -14.19 -4.95 -5.83
C ASP A 20 -14.01 -3.78 -4.86
N LEU A 21 -12.87 -3.08 -4.85
CA LEU A 21 -12.62 -1.94 -3.93
C LEU A 21 -12.96 -0.59 -4.56
N GLN A 22 -13.30 -0.57 -5.85
CA GLN A 22 -13.64 0.66 -6.55
C GLN A 22 -14.90 1.30 -5.96
N ASN A 23 -14.86 2.61 -5.82
CA ASN A 23 -16.02 3.45 -5.57
C ASN A 23 -16.28 4.33 -6.81
N ARG A 24 -17.32 5.17 -6.77
CA ARG A 24 -17.68 6.05 -7.90
C ARG A 24 -16.63 7.11 -8.22
N HIS A 25 -15.61 7.28 -7.38
CA HIS A 25 -14.59 8.31 -7.48
C HIS A 25 -13.25 7.70 -7.91
N SER A 26 -12.34 8.54 -8.42
CA SER A 26 -10.97 8.11 -8.78
C SER A 26 -10.09 7.76 -7.57
N GLN A 27 -10.64 7.89 -6.35
CA GLN A 27 -9.98 7.69 -5.07
C GLN A 27 -10.67 6.54 -4.34
N ILE A 28 -10.00 5.41 -4.27
CA ILE A 28 -10.47 4.21 -3.57
C ILE A 28 -10.13 4.36 -2.09
N ASN A 29 -11.09 4.05 -1.22
CA ASN A 29 -10.89 4.11 0.22
C ASN A 29 -11.60 2.96 0.94
N PHE A 30 -10.88 2.24 1.80
CA PHE A 30 -11.38 1.04 2.47
C PHE A 30 -10.63 0.79 3.78
N TYR A 31 -11.26 0.06 4.69
CA TYR A 31 -10.56 -0.48 5.86
C TYR A 31 -9.84 -1.78 5.50
N ALA A 32 -8.65 -1.94 6.03
CA ALA A 32 -7.81 -3.12 5.87
C ALA A 32 -7.15 -3.52 7.19
N TYR A 33 -6.80 -4.81 7.32
CA TYR A 33 -5.77 -5.21 8.28
C TYR A 33 -4.41 -5.02 7.62
N VAL A 34 -3.53 -4.32 8.29
CA VAL A 34 -2.20 -3.99 7.79
C VAL A 34 -1.14 -4.63 8.68
N ASN A 35 -0.21 -5.33 8.03
CA ASN A 35 1.06 -5.71 8.64
C ASN A 35 2.15 -4.82 8.05
N ILE A 36 3.03 -4.27 8.88
CA ILE A 36 4.24 -3.57 8.42
C ILE A 36 5.40 -4.17 9.18
N ILE A 37 6.41 -4.62 8.45
CA ILE A 37 7.69 -5.06 9.01
C ILE A 37 8.73 -4.11 8.44
N THR A 38 9.47 -3.43 9.30
CA THR A 38 10.61 -2.59 8.93
C THR A 38 11.90 -3.22 9.45
N ALA A 39 13.03 -2.52 9.30
CA ALA A 39 14.31 -3.02 9.80
C ALA A 39 14.35 -3.14 11.33
N GLU A 40 13.66 -2.26 12.05
CA GLU A 40 13.72 -2.21 13.52
C GLU A 40 12.36 -2.39 14.23
N SER A 41 11.23 -2.25 13.53
CA SER A 41 9.89 -2.29 14.12
C SER A 41 8.94 -3.20 13.33
N GLU A 42 7.89 -3.69 14.00
CA GLU A 42 6.80 -4.40 13.34
C GLU A 42 5.45 -4.00 13.91
N ILE A 43 4.43 -3.96 13.05
CA ILE A 43 3.01 -3.98 13.44
C ILE A 43 2.32 -5.13 12.73
N LYS A 44 1.39 -5.78 13.42
CA LYS A 44 0.67 -6.95 12.93
C LYS A 44 -0.82 -6.78 13.15
N LYS A 45 -1.57 -6.96 12.08
CA LYS A 45 -3.03 -7.02 12.03
C LYS A 45 -3.68 -5.76 12.63
N GLU A 46 -3.10 -4.60 12.32
CA GLU A 46 -3.66 -3.32 12.73
C GLU A 46 -4.75 -2.91 11.74
N GLU A 47 -5.92 -2.51 12.24
CA GLU A 47 -7.01 -2.01 11.37
C GLU A 47 -6.72 -0.57 10.98
N MET A 48 -6.55 -0.32 9.68
CA MET A 48 -6.24 1.01 9.14
C MET A 48 -7.16 1.36 7.98
N GLU A 49 -7.36 2.65 7.77
CA GLU A 49 -7.92 3.15 6.52
C GLU A 49 -6.81 3.16 5.46
N VAL A 50 -7.13 2.66 4.26
CA VAL A 50 -6.20 2.60 3.14
C VAL A 50 -6.80 3.34 1.96
N MET A 51 -6.03 4.29 1.46
CA MET A 51 -6.41 5.12 0.35
C MET A 51 -5.55 4.78 -0.87
N ILE A 52 -6.19 4.50 -2.00
CA ILE A 52 -5.52 4.21 -3.27
C ILE A 52 -5.94 5.24 -4.32
N TYR A 53 -4.94 5.85 -4.93
CA TYR A 53 -5.10 6.67 -6.13
C TYR A 53 -4.52 5.88 -7.32
N LYS A 54 -5.36 5.58 -8.32
CA LYS A 54 -4.90 4.90 -9.54
C LYS A 54 -4.07 5.84 -10.43
N ASP A 55 -4.32 7.14 -10.40
CA ASP A 55 -3.56 8.11 -11.21
C ASP A 55 -3.28 9.36 -10.38
N VAL A 56 -2.00 9.74 -10.30
CA VAL A 56 -1.54 10.92 -9.55
C VAL A 56 -0.62 11.69 -10.48
N TYR A 57 -0.68 13.03 -10.46
CA TYR A 57 0.14 13.86 -11.34
C TYR A 57 1.63 13.41 -11.36
N ASN A 58 2.11 12.99 -12.53
CA ASN A 58 3.45 12.44 -12.79
C ASN A 58 3.81 11.12 -12.09
N ARG A 59 2.84 10.33 -11.60
CA ARG A 59 3.07 9.02 -10.96
C ARG A 59 2.02 8.00 -11.38
N ARG A 60 2.34 6.72 -11.29
CA ARG A 60 1.46 5.62 -11.73
C ARG A 60 0.35 5.27 -10.74
N GLY A 61 0.38 5.86 -9.57
CA GLY A 61 -0.56 5.63 -8.49
C GLY A 61 0.07 5.94 -7.14
N LYS A 62 -0.72 5.78 -6.09
CA LYS A 62 -0.28 6.01 -4.70
C LYS A 62 -1.15 5.17 -3.77
N VAL A 63 -0.52 4.51 -2.81
CA VAL A 63 -1.16 3.88 -1.66
C VAL A 63 -0.79 4.68 -0.42
N THR A 64 -1.77 5.00 0.41
CA THR A 64 -1.56 5.71 1.68
C THR A 64 -2.25 4.97 2.80
N LEU A 65 -1.53 4.74 3.89
CA LEU A 65 -2.09 4.27 5.15
C LEU A 65 -2.53 5.47 5.96
N ILE A 66 -3.79 5.46 6.35
CA ILE A 66 -4.44 6.50 7.15
C ILE A 66 -4.86 5.82 8.45
N GLY A 67 -4.19 6.18 9.52
CA GLY A 67 -4.41 5.56 10.82
C GLY A 67 -3.71 6.37 11.89
N ASN A 68 -4.36 6.49 13.04
CA ASN A 68 -3.85 7.31 14.13
C ASN A 68 -2.62 6.59 14.73
N GLU A 69 -1.49 7.30 14.82
CA GLU A 69 -0.31 6.95 15.61
C GLU A 69 0.79 6.08 14.97
N LEU A 70 0.82 5.91 13.64
CA LEU A 70 2.06 5.42 13.02
C LEU A 70 3.18 6.43 13.29
N ASN A 71 4.27 5.98 13.90
CA ASN A 71 5.46 6.80 14.07
C ASN A 71 6.18 6.89 12.71
N PRO A 72 6.24 8.07 12.05
CA PRO A 72 6.82 8.20 10.72
C PRO A 72 8.33 7.97 10.70
N TYR A 73 8.98 7.92 11.88
CA TYR A 73 10.39 7.53 12.00
C TYR A 73 10.61 6.01 12.01
N GLU A 74 9.55 5.22 12.19
CA GLU A 74 9.61 3.77 12.30
C GLU A 74 8.86 3.05 11.19
N PHE A 75 7.84 3.69 10.60
CA PHE A 75 6.97 3.09 9.59
C PHE A 75 6.74 4.03 8.39
N PRO A 76 6.79 3.51 7.15
CA PRO A 76 6.36 4.25 5.97
C PRO A 76 4.82 4.31 5.88
N GLU A 77 4.29 5.44 5.41
CA GLU A 77 2.85 5.66 5.26
C GLU A 77 2.40 5.81 3.80
N GLU A 78 3.32 6.18 2.90
CA GLU A 78 3.04 6.37 1.48
C GLU A 78 3.88 5.45 0.59
N PHE A 79 3.23 4.84 -0.39
CA PHE A 79 3.85 3.90 -1.32
C PHE A 79 3.47 4.23 -2.75
N TYR A 80 4.43 4.11 -3.66
CA TYR A 80 4.29 4.44 -5.06
C TYR A 80 4.76 3.26 -5.91
N PRO A 81 3.95 2.73 -6.84
CA PRO A 81 4.35 1.61 -7.70
C PRO A 81 5.59 1.93 -8.55
N ASP A 82 5.91 3.21 -8.73
CA ASP A 82 7.12 3.70 -9.41
C ASP A 82 8.43 3.32 -8.69
N TYR A 83 8.40 3.16 -7.36
CA TYR A 83 9.60 2.93 -6.53
C TYR A 83 9.55 1.62 -5.76
N GLN A 84 8.37 1.19 -5.31
CA GLN A 84 8.18 -0.05 -4.57
C GLN A 84 7.75 -1.21 -5.48
N SER A 85 8.13 -2.43 -5.10
CA SER A 85 7.55 -3.63 -5.69
C SER A 85 6.18 -3.87 -5.05
N MET A 86 5.15 -4.01 -5.87
CA MET A 86 3.80 -4.34 -5.41
C MET A 86 3.36 -5.65 -6.05
N LYS A 87 2.68 -6.50 -5.29
CA LYS A 87 2.18 -7.80 -5.76
C LYS A 87 0.85 -8.15 -5.10
N HIS A 88 -0.13 -8.58 -5.88
CA HIS A 88 -1.35 -9.15 -5.35
C HIS A 88 -1.09 -10.64 -5.05
N VAL A 89 -0.99 -10.97 -3.77
CA VAL A 89 -0.56 -12.31 -3.34
C VAL A 89 -1.78 -13.18 -3.03
N ASN A 90 -1.83 -14.35 -3.65
CA ASN A 90 -2.84 -15.41 -3.41
C ASN A 90 -4.30 -14.92 -3.48
N ASN A 91 -4.56 -13.85 -4.23
CA ASN A 91 -5.86 -13.18 -4.29
C ASN A 91 -6.40 -12.72 -2.92
N GLN A 92 -5.51 -12.45 -1.97
CA GLN A 92 -5.86 -12.16 -0.58
C GLN A 92 -5.42 -10.77 -0.14
N TYR A 93 -4.18 -10.38 -0.46
CA TYR A 93 -3.60 -9.14 0.04
C TYR A 93 -2.65 -8.52 -0.97
N LEU A 94 -2.45 -7.21 -0.83
CA LEU A 94 -1.40 -6.50 -1.54
C LEU A 94 -0.12 -6.53 -0.69
N GLU A 95 0.95 -7.10 -1.25
CA GLU A 95 2.30 -7.03 -0.71
C GLU A 95 3.03 -5.83 -1.31
N ILE A 96 3.69 -5.02 -0.49
CA ILE A 96 4.52 -3.89 -0.90
C ILE A 96 5.90 -4.02 -0.26
N ILE A 97 6.92 -4.18 -1.09
CA ILE A 97 8.32 -4.28 -0.66
C ILE A 97 9.08 -3.04 -1.12
N GLY A 98 9.82 -2.43 -0.20
CA GLY A 98 10.64 -1.25 -0.48
C GLY A 98 11.83 -1.11 0.45
N ASN A 99 12.59 -0.04 0.23
CA ASN A 99 13.70 0.38 1.07
C ASN A 99 13.63 1.90 1.29
N HIS A 100 13.73 2.32 2.54
CA HIS A 100 13.82 3.72 2.93
C HIS A 100 15.29 4.12 3.18
N GLU A 101 16.01 4.43 2.10
CA GLU A 101 17.47 4.66 2.14
C GLU A 101 17.92 5.74 3.14
N GLN A 102 17.09 6.77 3.35
CA GLN A 102 17.41 7.90 4.22
C GLN A 102 17.18 7.62 5.72
N ASN A 103 16.35 6.62 6.05
CA ASN A 103 15.99 6.30 7.43
C ASN A 103 16.25 4.82 7.69
N LYS A 104 17.41 4.53 8.28
CA LYS A 104 17.87 3.17 8.54
C LYS A 104 16.96 2.37 9.47
N LYS A 105 16.19 3.04 10.33
CA LYS A 105 15.22 2.37 11.22
C LYS A 105 14.08 1.73 10.44
N ILE A 106 13.64 2.42 9.38
CA ILE A 106 12.70 1.87 8.42
C ILE A 106 13.44 0.85 7.54
N GLY A 107 14.56 1.25 6.94
CA GLY A 107 15.40 0.38 6.12
C GLY A 107 14.60 -0.37 5.06
N ASN A 108 14.90 -1.66 4.86
CA ASN A 108 14.04 -2.53 4.06
C ASN A 108 12.74 -2.81 4.82
N TYR A 109 11.61 -2.71 4.12
CA TYR A 109 10.31 -2.97 4.71
C TYR A 109 9.43 -3.84 3.81
N ASN A 110 8.50 -4.53 4.45
CA ASN A 110 7.41 -5.25 3.82
C ASN A 110 6.08 -4.80 4.43
N VAL A 111 5.11 -4.47 3.58
CA VAL A 111 3.75 -4.11 3.98
C VAL A 111 2.77 -5.08 3.34
N GLU A 112 1.87 -5.63 4.14
CA GLU A 112 0.78 -6.48 3.66
C GLU A 112 -0.56 -5.81 3.99
N ILE A 113 -1.41 -5.64 2.98
CA ILE A 113 -2.71 -4.98 3.10
C ILE A 113 -3.82 -5.96 2.77
N TYR A 114 -4.58 -6.37 3.79
CA TYR A 114 -5.70 -7.29 3.68
C TYR A 114 -7.02 -6.51 3.72
N PRO A 115 -7.74 -6.35 2.59
CA PRO A 115 -8.96 -5.55 2.56
C PRO A 115 -10.05 -6.20 3.43
N ILE A 116 -10.75 -5.39 4.23
CA ILE A 116 -11.84 -5.83 5.11
C ILE A 116 -13.19 -5.36 4.55
N ARG A 117 -13.33 -4.05 4.37
CA ARG A 117 -14.60 -3.43 3.96
C ARG A 117 -14.37 -2.07 3.31
N LYS A 118 -15.16 -1.74 2.28
CA LYS A 118 -15.26 -0.37 1.78
C LYS A 118 -15.74 0.58 2.87
N LEU A 119 -15.28 1.83 2.81
CA LEU A 119 -16.01 2.92 3.43
C LEU A 119 -17.31 3.12 2.66
N LYS A 120 -18.44 3.32 3.34
CA LYS A 120 -19.72 3.56 2.65
C LYS A 120 -19.59 4.83 1.79
N ASP A 121 -19.92 4.69 0.51
CA ASP A 121 -20.20 5.83 -0.39
C ASP A 121 -21.48 6.58 0.05
#